data_AF-A0A1I7TWN3-F1
#
_entry.id   AF-A0A1I7TWN3-F1
#
_cell.length_a   1.000
_cell.length_b   1.000
_cell.length_c   1.000
_cell.angle_alpha   90.00
_cell.angle_beta   90.00
_cell.angle_gamma   90.00
#
_symmetry.space_group_name_H-M   'P 1'
#
loop_
_entity.id
_entity.type
_entity.pdbx_description
1 polymer ?
#
loop_
_entity_poly.entity_id
_entity_poly.type
_entity_poly.pdbx_seq_one_letter_code
_entity_poly.pdbx_strand_id
1 'polypeptide(L)' 'MRPTDTSNFAPSEVTKRKIRRVKANGRERARMHGLNDALDNLREYIPITTQHQKLSKIETLRLARY' A
#
# COMPACT_ATOMS: atom_id res chain seq x y z
N MET A 1 5.84 1.71 15.57
CA MET A 1 6.71 0.55 15.29
C MET A 1 7.23 0.06 16.64
N ARG A 2 6.98 -1.19 17.06
CA ARG A 2 7.58 -1.70 18.30
C ARG A 2 9.10 -1.85 18.08
N PRO A 3 9.95 -1.38 19.00
CA PRO A 3 11.37 -1.70 18.97
C PRO A 3 11.52 -3.22 19.04
N THR A 4 12.17 -3.81 18.04
CA THR A 4 12.65 -5.19 18.18
C THR A 4 13.91 -5.10 19.02
N ASP A 5 13.92 -5.71 20.20
CA ASP A 5 15.14 -5.84 20.99
C ASP A 5 16.18 -6.59 20.14
N THR A 6 17.32 -5.95 19.93
CA THR A 6 18.42 -6.47 19.11
C THR A 6 19.67 -6.78 19.92
N SER A 7 19.62 -6.62 21.24
CA SER A 7 20.75 -6.76 22.17
C SER A 7 21.45 -8.13 22.08
N ASN A 8 20.70 -9.20 21.77
CA ASN A 8 21.23 -10.56 21.70
C ASN A 8 21.70 -11.00 20.30
N PHE A 9 21.69 -10.14 19.28
CA PHE A 9 22.07 -10.53 17.91
C PHE A 9 23.44 -9.99 17.52
N ALA A 10 24.23 -10.81 16.83
CA ALA A 10 25.45 -10.35 16.18
C ALA A 10 25.14 -9.19 15.20
N PRO A 11 26.03 -8.18 15.06
CA PRO A 11 25.82 -7.02 14.18
C PRO A 11 25.48 -7.39 12.71
N SER A 12 26.04 -8.49 12.22
CA SER A 12 25.77 -9.04 10.89
C SER A 12 24.32 -9.51 10.73
N GLU A 13 23.75 -10.14 11.75
CA GLU A 13 22.37 -10.64 11.75
C GLU A 13 21.35 -9.50 11.84
N VAL A 14 21.65 -8.46 12.62
CA VAL A 14 20.85 -7.22 12.66
C VAL A 14 20.79 -6.58 11.28
N THR A 15 21.93 -6.50 10.58
CA THR A 15 22.03 -5.94 9.23
C THR A 15 21.24 -6.75 8.21
N LYS A 16 21.39 -8.09 8.19
CA LYS A 16 20.60 -8.98 7.33
C LYS A 16 19.11 -8.83 7.56
N ARG A 17 18.67 -8.72 8.82
CA ARG A 17 17.25 -8.50 9.17
C ARG A 17 16.74 -7.15 8.66
N LYS A 18 17.52 -6.07 8.80
CA LYS A 18 17.18 -4.76 8.25
C LYS A 18 17.01 -4.82 6.73
N ILE A 19 17.95 -5.46 6.00
CA ILE A 19 17.88 -5.62 4.54
C ILE A 19 16.63 -6.41 4.13
N ARG A 20 16.35 -7.54 4.78
CA ARG A 20 15.14 -8.35 4.52
C ARG A 20 13.86 -7.53 4.72
N ARG A 21 13.80 -6.72 5.79
CA ARG A 21 12.67 -5.84 6.09
C ARG A 21 12.49 -4.76 5.01
N VAL A 22 13.57 -4.08 4.60
CA VAL A 22 13.51 -3.08 3.52
C VAL A 22 13.01 -3.70 2.21
N LYS A 23 13.53 -4.88 1.84
CA LYS A 23 13.09 -5.61 0.64
C LYS A 23 11.62 -6.01 0.73
N ALA A 24 11.15 -6.47 1.89
CA ALA A 24 9.74 -6.80 2.10
C ALA A 24 8.82 -5.57 2.00
N ASN A 25 9.21 -4.46 2.64
CA ASN A 25 8.47 -3.20 2.55
C ASN A 25 8.41 -2.67 1.11
N GLY A 26 9.50 -2.81 0.35
CA GLY A 26 9.52 -2.44 -1.07
C GLY A 26 8.53 -3.26 -1.90
N ARG A 27 8.45 -4.57 -1.68
CA ARG A 27 7.46 -5.44 -2.36
C ARG A 27 6.03 -5.07 -2.02
N GLU A 28 5.73 -4.84 -0.73
CA GLU A 28 4.38 -4.45 -0.33
C GLU A 28 3.97 -3.09 -0.89
N ARG A 29 4.91 -2.15 -0.97
CA ARG A 29 4.67 -0.86 -1.64
C ARG A 29 4.34 -1.07 -3.13
N ALA A 30 5.10 -1.89 -3.85
CA ALA A 30 4.83 -2.20 -5.26
C ALA A 30 3.47 -2.87 -5.45
N ARG A 31 3.10 -3.83 -4.58
CA ARG A 31 1.76 -4.44 -4.57
C ARG A 31 0.65 -3.40 -4.35
N MET A 32 0.85 -2.48 -3.40
CA MET A 32 -0.12 -1.42 -3.12
C MET A 32 -0.23 -0.40 -4.26
N HIS A 33 0.84 -0.13 -5.00
CA HIS A 33 0.76 0.67 -6.24
C HIS A 33 -0.18 0.02 -7.24
N GLY A 34 0.01 -1.25 -7.58
CA GLY A 34 -0.88 -1.96 -8.51
C GLY A 34 -2.35 -2.01 -8.03
N LEU A 35 -2.59 -2.15 -6.72
CA LEU A 35 -3.95 -2.08 -6.17
C LEU A 35 -4.56 -0.67 -6.29
N ASN A 36 -3.78 0.38 -6.04
CA ASN A 36 -4.27 1.75 -6.15
C ASN A 36 -4.50 2.13 -7.62
N ASP A 37 -3.66 1.66 -8.54
CA ASP A 37 -3.83 1.87 -9.99
C ASP A 37 -5.12 1.21 -10.49
N ALA A 38 -5.39 -0.04 -10.07
CA ALA A 38 -6.64 -0.72 -10.38
C ALA A 38 -7.87 0.01 -9.81
N LEU A 39 -7.75 0.61 -8.61
CA LEU A 39 -8.81 1.40 -8.00
C LEU A 39 -9.00 2.75 -8.72
N ASP A 40 -7.94 3.35 -9.26
CA ASP A 40 -8.01 4.56 -10.08
C ASP A 40 -8.69 4.25 -11.42
N ASN A 41 -8.35 3.14 -12.09
CA ASN A 41 -9.07 2.67 -13.28
C ASN A 41 -10.57 2.46 -12.99
N LEU A 42 -10.92 1.88 -11.84
CA LEU A 42 -12.33 1.70 -11.47
C LEU A 42 -13.08 3.04 -11.37
N ARG A 43 -12.42 4.13 -10.95
CA ARG A 43 -13.05 5.45 -10.85
C ARG A 43 -13.43 6.01 -12.22
N GLU A 44 -12.70 5.68 -13.28
CA GLU A 44 -13.00 6.15 -14.63
C GLU A 44 -14.36 5.66 -15.15
N TYR A 45 -14.83 4.53 -14.64
CA TYR A 45 -16.12 3.93 -15.02
C TYR A 45 -17.27 4.35 -14.11
N ILE A 46 -17.02 5.09 -13.03
CA ILE A 46 -18.09 5.56 -12.14
C ILE A 46 -18.63 6.89 -12.69
N PRO A 47 -19.92 6.97 -13.06
CA PRO A 47 -20.50 8.19 -13.59
C PRO A 47 -20.71 9.21 -12.45
N ILE A 48 -19.77 10.15 -12.28
CA ILE A 48 -19.84 11.24 -11.29
C ILE A 48 -20.00 12.60 -12.01
N THR A 49 -20.87 13.45 -11.49
CA THR A 49 -21.16 14.79 -12.03
C THR A 49 -20.07 15.82 -11.69
N THR A 50 -19.20 15.54 -10.72
CA THR A 50 -18.09 16.40 -10.32
C THR A 50 -16.77 15.88 -10.89
N GLN A 51 -16.51 16.20 -12.16
CA GLN A 51 -15.33 15.79 -12.95
C GLN A 51 -13.95 15.96 -12.28
N HIS A 52 -13.86 16.74 -11.20
CA HIS A 52 -12.60 17.09 -10.54
C HIS A 52 -12.40 16.51 -9.13
N GLN A 53 -13.37 15.78 -8.57
CA GLN A 53 -13.23 15.22 -7.22
C GLN A 53 -12.85 13.73 -7.26
N LYS A 54 -11.65 13.42 -6.76
CA LYS A 54 -11.22 12.02 -6.57
C LYS A 54 -11.98 11.39 -5.40
N LEU A 55 -12.79 10.38 -5.69
CA LEU A 55 -13.51 9.61 -4.67
C LEU A 55 -12.55 8.89 -3.72
N SER A 56 -12.93 8.81 -2.45
CA SER A 56 -12.25 7.95 -1.47
C SER A 56 -12.39 6.47 -1.85
N LYS A 57 -11.58 5.61 -1.23
CA LYS A 57 -11.61 4.16 -1.51
C LYS A 57 -12.98 3.55 -1.23
N ILE A 58 -13.61 3.93 -0.11
CA ILE A 58 -14.90 3.39 0.29
C ILE A 58 -16.02 3.87 -0.62
N GLU A 59 -16.01 5.14 -1.03
CA GLU A 59 -16.99 5.69 -1.96
C GLU A 59 -16.89 5.02 -3.33
N THR A 60 -15.67 4.87 -3.85
CA THR A 60 -15.41 4.17 -5.12
C THR A 60 -16.01 2.75 -5.09
N LEU A 61 -15.76 1.99 -4.03
CA LEU A 61 -16.27 0.62 -3.90
C LEU A 61 -17.79 0.55 -3.68
N ARG A 62 -18.38 1.55 -3.03
CA ARG A 62 -19.84 1.61 -2.82
C ARG A 62 -20.56 1.92 -4.13
N LEU A 63 -20.08 2.91 -4.87
CA LEU A 63 -20.71 3.33 -6.13
C LEU A 63 -20.54 2.30 -7.25
N ALA A 64 -19.41 1.58 -7.29
CA ALA A 64 -19.18 0.54 -8.29
C ALA A 64 -20.03 -0.74 -8.14
N ARG A 65 -20.73 -0.92 -7.01
CA ARG A 65 -21.60 -2.09 -6.76
C ARG A 65 -23.04 -1.88 -7.22
N TYR A 66 -23.41 -0.65 -7.58
CA TYR A 66 -24.71 -0.29 -8.12
C TYR A 66 -24.62 -0.15 -9.64
#